data_AF-A0A2P4XGY3-F1
#
_entry.id   AF-A0A2P4XGY3-F1
#
_cell.length_a   1.000
_cell.length_b   1.000
_cell.length_c   1.000
_cell.angle_alpha   90.00
_cell.angle_beta   90.00
_cell.angle_gamma   90.00
#
_symmetry.space_group_name_H-M   'P 1'
#
loop_
_entity.id
_entity.type
_entity.pdbx_description
1 polymer ?
#
loop_
_entity_poly.entity_id
_entity_poly.type
_entity_poly.pdbx_seq_one_letter_code
_entity_poly.pdbx_strand_id
1 'polypeptide(L)'
;MLKFPRSTRLTSGRGKKDNIGALERARTTPPSSRPNLVASVDYDQVHFWSNPAVLGKYNLPNFVLLLRGQTSSNLRPNKDTYDIPLPMDSVMAPTVAKWNDIVRYGVQPQWCHTLPSTVTRLCNQGMFSRICRHQRAGQLEGRYLIENARLVDQWPQMSVIPLGAVSKTGSTTSYIRLINVYSIPHSASVNDYTIGEDFPSISHNPPRDITKQIHHLTSFHIR
;
A
#
# COMPACT_ATOMS: atom_id res chain seq x y z
N MET A 1 -3.03 42.42 18.49
CA MET A 1 -1.80 42.02 19.21
C MET A 1 -2.21 41.22 20.45
N LEU A 2 -2.35 39.89 20.30
CA LEU A 2 -2.79 38.99 21.38
C LEU A 2 -1.63 38.06 21.77
N LYS A 3 -1.24 38.12 23.04
CA LYS A 3 -0.21 37.28 23.67
C LYS A 3 -0.82 35.95 24.12
N PHE A 4 -0.16 34.84 23.78
CA PHE A 4 -0.39 33.54 24.41
C PHE A 4 0.66 33.31 25.52
N PRO A 5 0.30 32.64 26.64
CA PRO A 5 1.20 32.48 27.78
C PRO A 5 2.29 31.42 27.54
N ARG A 6 3.47 31.66 28.13
CA ARG A 6 4.60 30.72 28.26
C ARG A 6 4.32 29.70 29.37
N SER A 7 4.51 28.41 29.08
CA SER A 7 5.04 27.37 29.98
C SER A 7 5.16 26.07 29.15
N THR A 8 6.13 25.17 29.23
CA THR A 8 7.25 24.95 30.16
C THR A 8 8.33 24.20 29.37
N ARG A 9 9.59 24.50 29.65
CA ARG A 9 10.77 23.83 29.08
C ARG A 9 10.89 22.43 29.72
N LEU A 10 10.85 21.36 28.93
CA LEU A 10 11.32 20.04 29.37
C LEU A 10 12.71 19.79 28.76
N THR A 11 13.67 19.66 29.65
CA THR A 11 15.09 19.40 29.38
C THR A 11 15.34 17.92 29.08
N SER A 12 16.06 17.69 27.98
CA SER A 12 17.16 16.72 27.81
C SER A 12 17.05 15.30 28.37
N GLY A 13 16.96 14.33 27.46
CA GLY A 13 17.99 13.29 27.31
C GLY A 13 17.79 11.95 28.02
N ARG A 14 17.36 10.91 27.27
CA ARG A 14 17.87 9.53 27.30
C ARG A 14 17.10 8.63 26.33
N GLY A 15 17.84 7.78 25.61
CA GLY A 15 17.37 6.47 25.15
C GLY A 15 16.49 6.42 23.90
N LYS A 16 17.13 6.15 22.75
CA LYS A 16 16.50 5.69 21.50
C LYS A 16 16.05 4.22 21.64
N LYS A 17 15.16 3.93 22.58
CA LYS A 17 14.44 2.66 22.77
C LYS A 17 13.12 3.08 23.45
N ASP A 18 11.97 2.63 22.93
CA ASP A 18 10.59 2.85 23.43
C ASP A 18 9.60 3.53 22.44
N ASN A 19 10.00 3.75 21.18
CA ASN A 19 9.05 4.27 20.17
C ASN A 19 7.86 3.33 19.90
N ILE A 20 7.98 2.02 20.18
CA ILE A 20 6.91 1.04 19.96
C ILE A 20 5.86 1.05 21.09
N GLY A 21 6.28 1.24 22.35
CA GLY A 21 5.36 1.28 23.51
C GLY A 21 4.55 2.58 23.60
N ALA A 22 5.03 3.67 23.01
CA ALA A 22 4.23 4.86 22.76
C ALA A 22 3.25 4.66 21.58
N LEU A 23 3.65 3.87 20.58
CA LEU A 23 2.87 3.49 19.39
C LEU A 23 1.61 2.69 19.74
N GLU A 24 1.70 1.74 20.68
CA GLU A 24 0.57 0.90 21.10
C GLU A 24 -0.54 1.72 21.78
N ARG A 25 -0.18 2.80 22.48
CA ARG A 25 -1.14 3.71 23.14
C ARG A 25 -1.88 4.64 22.19
N ALA A 26 -1.43 4.76 20.94
CA ALA A 26 -2.08 5.57 19.92
C ALA A 26 -3.21 4.84 19.17
N ARG A 27 -3.58 3.61 19.59
CA ARG A 27 -4.81 2.95 19.12
C ARG A 27 -6.05 3.64 19.69
N THR A 28 -6.31 4.84 19.24
CA THR A 28 -7.63 5.43 19.34
C THR A 28 -8.54 4.68 18.35
N THR A 29 -9.75 4.36 18.75
CA THR A 29 -10.75 3.86 17.81
C THR A 29 -11.02 4.97 16.80
N PRO A 30 -10.92 4.74 15.48
CA PRO A 30 -11.25 5.77 14.51
C PRO A 30 -12.71 6.22 14.71
N PRO A 31 -13.03 7.50 14.45
CA PRO A 31 -14.40 8.01 14.60
C PRO A 31 -15.36 7.16 13.76
N SER A 32 -16.58 6.91 14.22
CA SER A 32 -17.54 6.11 13.46
C SER A 32 -17.66 6.62 12.03
N SER A 33 -17.45 5.73 11.05
CA SER A 33 -17.64 6.07 9.65
C SER A 33 -19.03 6.66 9.43
N ARG A 34 -19.11 7.71 8.62
CA ARG A 34 -20.40 8.32 8.22
C ARG A 34 -20.89 7.75 6.89
N PRO A 35 -21.59 6.58 6.86
CA PRO A 35 -21.96 5.91 5.62
C PRO A 35 -22.87 6.77 4.72
N ASN A 36 -23.62 7.70 5.31
CA ASN A 36 -24.53 8.59 4.58
C ASN A 36 -23.78 9.70 3.80
N LEU A 37 -22.48 9.88 4.04
CA LEU A 37 -21.62 10.76 3.24
C LEU A 37 -21.15 10.00 2.00
N VAL A 38 -21.98 9.96 0.96
CA VAL A 38 -21.76 9.12 -0.23
C VAL A 38 -20.89 9.81 -1.30
N ALA A 39 -20.82 11.14 -1.31
CA ALA A 39 -20.23 11.91 -2.41
C ALA A 39 -18.87 12.55 -2.12
N SER A 40 -18.37 12.48 -0.89
CA SER A 40 -17.12 13.15 -0.50
C SER A 40 -16.30 12.31 0.47
N VAL A 41 -14.99 12.54 0.45
CA VAL A 41 -14.04 12.02 1.45
C VAL A 41 -14.47 12.45 2.85
N ASP A 42 -14.30 11.56 3.82
CA ASP A 42 -14.58 11.83 5.22
C ASP A 42 -13.36 12.42 5.88
N TYR A 43 -13.38 13.75 6.03
CA TYR A 43 -12.25 14.50 6.57
C TYR A 43 -12.01 14.23 8.05
N ASP A 44 -13.01 13.78 8.82
CA ASP A 44 -12.79 13.44 10.24
C ASP A 44 -11.91 12.21 10.36
N GLN A 45 -12.14 11.22 9.49
CA GLN A 45 -11.26 10.07 9.31
C GLN A 45 -9.86 10.49 8.83
N VAL A 46 -9.76 11.37 7.83
CA VAL A 46 -8.47 11.88 7.35
C VAL A 46 -7.69 12.55 8.48
N HIS A 47 -8.32 13.48 9.22
CA HIS A 47 -7.70 14.15 10.36
C HIS A 47 -7.26 13.18 11.43
N PHE A 48 -8.12 12.21 11.75
CA PHE A 48 -7.81 11.18 12.73
C PHE A 48 -6.55 10.39 12.36
N TRP A 49 -6.45 9.90 11.11
CA TRP A 49 -5.30 9.10 10.67
C TRP A 49 -4.03 9.93 10.46
N SER A 50 -4.16 11.18 10.04
CA SER A 50 -3.02 12.08 9.87
C SER A 50 -2.43 12.58 11.19
N ASN A 51 -3.25 12.76 12.22
CA ASN A 51 -2.84 13.38 13.48
C ASN A 51 -1.67 12.65 14.17
N PRO A 52 -1.67 11.31 14.33
CA PRO A 52 -0.53 10.59 14.86
C PRO A 52 0.77 10.90 14.11
N ALA A 53 0.74 10.91 12.77
CA ALA A 53 1.90 11.21 11.95
C ALA A 53 2.38 12.66 12.11
N VAL A 54 1.45 13.62 12.08
CA VAL A 54 1.75 15.06 12.18
C VAL A 54 2.26 15.43 13.58
N LEU A 55 1.52 15.06 14.64
CA LEU A 55 1.84 15.44 16.01
C LEU A 55 3.03 14.64 16.56
N GLY A 56 3.09 13.35 16.26
CA GLY A 56 4.18 12.46 16.67
C GLY A 56 5.44 12.61 15.82
N LYS A 57 5.39 13.39 14.74
CA LYS A 57 6.47 13.53 13.75
C LYS A 57 7.01 12.18 13.28
N TYR A 58 6.13 11.21 13.10
CA TYR A 58 6.55 9.88 12.63
C TYR A 58 7.05 9.97 11.21
N ASN A 59 8.22 9.39 10.96
CA ASN A 59 8.63 9.09 9.59
C ASN A 59 7.72 7.99 9.00
N LEU A 60 7.68 7.91 7.67
CA LEU A 60 6.81 6.98 6.97
C LEU A 60 6.99 5.52 7.43
N PRO A 61 8.22 4.98 7.59
CA PRO A 61 8.40 3.61 8.08
C PRO A 61 7.73 3.35 9.43
N ASN A 62 7.95 4.21 10.43
CA ASN A 62 7.35 4.03 11.76
C ASN A 62 5.82 4.15 11.73
N PHE A 63 5.29 5.05 10.89
CA PHE A 63 3.85 5.19 10.71
C PHE A 63 3.23 3.94 10.05
N VAL A 64 3.90 3.36 9.05
CA VAL A 64 3.46 2.11 8.41
C VAL A 64 3.46 0.94 9.38
N LEU A 65 4.47 0.84 10.27
CA LEU A 65 4.49 -0.18 11.32
C LEU A 65 3.25 -0.05 12.23
N LEU A 66 2.90 1.17 12.64
CA LEU A 66 1.71 1.45 13.45
C LEU A 66 0.43 0.98 12.74
N LEU A 67 0.24 1.38 11.48
CA LEU A 67 -0.94 1.04 10.68
C LEU A 67 -1.12 -0.47 10.49
N ARG A 68 -0.02 -1.19 10.29
CA ARG A 68 -0.01 -2.66 10.11
C ARG A 68 -0.08 -3.43 11.43
N GLY A 69 -0.09 -2.73 12.57
CA GLY A 69 -0.02 -3.36 13.89
C GLY A 69 1.26 -4.19 14.08
N GLN A 70 2.38 -3.74 13.49
CA GLN A 70 3.68 -4.35 13.72
C GLN A 70 4.20 -3.93 15.09
N THR A 71 4.45 -4.91 15.95
CA THR A 71 4.91 -4.73 17.33
C THR A 71 6.32 -5.28 17.49
N SER A 72 6.96 -5.01 18.62
CA SER A 72 8.27 -5.61 18.97
C SER A 72 8.21 -7.14 19.04
N SER A 73 7.06 -7.70 19.39
CA SER A 73 6.82 -9.14 19.44
C SER A 73 6.43 -9.76 18.09
N ASN A 74 5.91 -8.95 17.16
CA ASN A 74 5.50 -9.42 15.84
C ASN A 74 5.71 -8.32 14.80
N LEU A 75 6.86 -8.37 14.13
CA LEU A 75 7.24 -7.45 13.06
C LEU A 75 6.72 -7.86 11.68
N ARG A 76 5.90 -8.92 11.54
CA ARG A 76 5.41 -9.34 10.21
C ARG A 76 4.44 -8.29 9.65
N PRO A 77 4.59 -7.83 8.39
CA PRO A 77 3.75 -6.77 7.84
C PRO A 77 2.33 -7.23 7.51
N ASN A 78 2.16 -8.49 7.06
CA ASN A 78 0.85 -9.08 6.81
C ASN A 78 0.55 -10.14 7.88
N LYS A 79 -0.41 -9.84 8.76
CA LYS A 79 -0.72 -10.67 9.92
C LYS A 79 -1.41 -11.99 9.55
N ASP A 80 -2.08 -12.02 8.41
CA ASP A 80 -2.86 -13.16 7.93
C ASP A 80 -2.04 -14.17 7.14
N THR A 81 -0.77 -13.86 6.87
CA THR A 81 0.16 -14.77 6.18
C THR A 81 1.00 -15.57 7.17
N TYR A 82 1.47 -16.75 6.78
CA TYR A 82 2.21 -17.65 7.67
C TYR A 82 3.38 -18.33 6.95
N ASP A 83 4.43 -18.58 7.72
CA ASP A 83 5.59 -19.34 7.26
C ASP A 83 5.19 -20.79 6.98
N ILE A 84 5.80 -21.36 5.95
CA ILE A 84 5.65 -22.76 5.59
C ILE A 84 6.98 -23.48 5.93
N PRO A 85 6.95 -24.68 6.53
CA PRO A 85 8.16 -25.47 6.75
C PRO A 85 8.95 -25.67 5.46
N LEU A 86 10.29 -25.55 5.53
CA LEU A 86 11.14 -25.77 4.37
C LEU A 86 11.05 -27.24 3.93
N PRO A 87 10.69 -27.53 2.66
CA PRO A 87 10.65 -28.88 2.15
C PRO A 87 12.07 -29.44 1.99
N MET A 88 12.21 -30.76 2.07
CA MET A 88 13.48 -31.45 1.78
C MET A 88 13.81 -31.45 0.28
N ASP A 89 12.81 -31.24 -0.57
CA ASP A 89 12.98 -31.12 -2.02
C ASP A 89 13.77 -29.84 -2.38
N SER A 90 14.95 -30.04 -2.96
CA SER A 90 15.84 -28.97 -3.39
C SER A 90 15.24 -28.05 -4.47
N VAL A 91 14.23 -28.51 -5.21
CA VAL A 91 13.57 -27.70 -6.25
C VAL A 91 12.60 -26.70 -5.61
N MET A 92 11.85 -27.12 -4.61
CA MET A 92 10.83 -26.27 -3.94
C MET A 92 11.40 -25.43 -2.79
N ALA A 93 12.51 -25.86 -2.19
CA ALA A 93 13.12 -25.15 -1.05
C ALA A 93 13.40 -23.66 -1.32
N PRO A 94 13.94 -23.23 -2.48
CA PRO A 94 14.16 -21.81 -2.76
C PRO A 94 12.86 -21.00 -2.83
N THR A 95 11.80 -21.56 -3.43
CA THR A 95 10.49 -20.91 -3.55
C THR A 95 9.83 -20.74 -2.18
N VAL A 96 9.89 -21.76 -1.33
CA VAL A 96 9.34 -21.70 0.04
C VAL A 96 10.16 -20.74 0.91
N ALA A 97 11.48 -20.69 0.74
CA ALA A 97 12.32 -19.69 1.41
C ALA A 97 11.90 -18.26 1.03
N LYS A 98 11.73 -17.99 -0.28
CA LYS A 98 11.27 -16.67 -0.78
C LYS A 98 9.87 -16.32 -0.28
N TRP A 99 8.96 -17.29 -0.18
CA TRP A 99 7.64 -17.09 0.44
C TRP A 99 7.78 -16.67 1.92
N ASN A 100 8.56 -17.41 2.70
CA ASN A 100 8.78 -17.09 4.12
C ASN A 100 9.42 -15.71 4.33
N ASP A 101 10.32 -15.29 3.43
CA ASP A 101 10.87 -13.93 3.46
C ASP A 101 9.77 -12.87 3.22
N ILE A 102 8.86 -13.11 2.27
CA ILE A 102 7.70 -12.22 2.05
C ILE A 102 6.78 -12.19 3.27
N VAL A 103 6.54 -13.32 3.92
CA VAL A 103 5.71 -13.37 5.15
C VAL A 103 6.35 -12.58 6.29
N ARG A 104 7.67 -12.69 6.46
CA ARG A 104 8.42 -12.07 7.55
C ARG A 104 8.65 -10.59 7.34
N TYR A 105 9.05 -10.22 6.13
CA TYR A 105 9.58 -8.88 5.81
C TYR A 105 8.70 -8.11 4.83
N GLY A 106 7.71 -8.77 4.22
CA GLY A 106 6.89 -8.21 3.15
C GLY A 106 7.59 -8.30 1.80
N VAL A 107 6.88 -7.86 0.76
CA VAL A 107 7.48 -7.72 -0.57
C VAL A 107 8.52 -6.60 -0.52
N GLN A 108 9.77 -6.92 -0.85
CA GLN A 108 10.87 -5.98 -0.96
C GLN A 108 11.23 -5.79 -2.43
N PRO A 109 10.64 -4.79 -3.11
CA PRO A 109 10.98 -4.51 -4.50
C PRO A 109 12.44 -4.05 -4.60
N GLN A 110 13.13 -4.56 -5.62
CA GLN A 110 14.46 -4.09 -5.97
C GLN A 110 14.35 -2.98 -7.02
N TRP A 111 15.03 -1.87 -6.75
CA TRP A 111 15.03 -0.70 -7.62
C TRP A 111 16.41 -0.58 -8.28
N CYS A 112 16.45 -0.27 -9.57
CA CYS A 112 17.73 -0.07 -10.27
C CYS A 112 18.41 1.24 -9.84
N HIS A 113 17.62 2.26 -9.47
CA HIS A 113 18.08 3.56 -8.97
C HIS A 113 17.11 4.13 -7.92
N THR A 114 17.47 5.26 -7.31
CA THR A 114 16.55 6.01 -6.44
C THR A 114 15.33 6.48 -7.23
N LEU A 115 14.13 6.09 -6.80
CA LEU A 115 12.87 6.52 -7.42
C LEU A 115 12.79 8.05 -7.47
N PRO A 116 12.35 8.64 -8.59
CA PRO A 116 12.16 10.08 -8.68
C PRO A 116 10.99 10.52 -7.78
N SER A 117 11.12 11.70 -7.19
CA SER A 117 10.05 12.34 -6.40
C SER A 117 8.91 12.92 -7.28
N THR A 118 8.97 12.73 -8.61
CA THR A 118 8.29 13.60 -9.57
C THR A 118 6.82 13.28 -9.79
N VAL A 119 6.00 14.31 -9.56
CA VAL A 119 4.55 14.34 -9.79
C VAL A 119 4.26 14.76 -11.23
N THR A 120 4.12 13.81 -12.15
CA THR A 120 3.40 14.08 -13.40
C THR A 120 1.90 13.95 -13.13
N ARG A 121 1.19 15.07 -13.00
CA ARG A 121 -0.26 15.04 -12.79
C ARG A 121 -0.97 14.72 -14.10
N LEU A 122 -1.65 13.58 -14.16
CA LEU A 122 -2.52 13.25 -15.30
C LEU A 122 -3.78 14.13 -15.28
N CYS A 123 -4.21 14.51 -16.48
CA CYS A 123 -5.38 15.34 -16.70
C CYS A 123 -6.67 14.51 -16.58
N ASN A 124 -7.23 14.40 -15.38
CA ASN A 124 -8.53 13.75 -15.14
C ASN A 124 -9.71 14.74 -15.32
N GLN A 125 -9.76 15.44 -16.45
CA GLN A 125 -10.77 16.46 -16.75
C GLN A 125 -12.21 15.95 -16.51
N GLY A 126 -13.01 16.73 -15.77
CA GLY A 126 -14.43 16.45 -15.53
C GLY A 126 -14.74 15.25 -14.62
N MET A 127 -13.75 14.53 -14.09
CA MET A 127 -13.98 13.31 -13.29
C MET A 127 -13.86 13.49 -11.77
N PHE A 128 -13.61 14.71 -11.28
CA PHE A 128 -13.31 14.97 -9.86
C PHE A 128 -14.35 14.41 -8.89
N SER A 129 -15.64 14.67 -9.11
CA SER A 129 -16.73 14.16 -8.26
C SER A 129 -16.79 12.63 -8.23
N ARG A 130 -16.50 11.97 -9.37
CA ARG A 130 -16.45 10.51 -9.49
C ARG A 130 -15.24 9.93 -8.76
N ILE A 131 -14.10 10.63 -8.82
CA ILE A 131 -12.87 10.28 -8.07
C ILE A 131 -13.14 10.36 -6.57
N CYS A 132 -13.70 11.47 -6.07
CA CYS A 132 -14.04 11.63 -4.66
C CYS A 132 -14.99 10.54 -4.17
N ARG A 133 -16.03 10.20 -4.94
CA ARG A 133 -16.95 9.10 -4.62
C ARG A 133 -16.23 7.75 -4.56
N HIS A 134 -15.36 7.47 -5.53
CA HIS A 134 -14.60 6.22 -5.56
C HIS A 134 -13.61 6.12 -4.38
N GLN A 135 -12.93 7.22 -4.04
CA GLN A 135 -12.06 7.32 -2.87
C GLN A 135 -12.85 7.13 -1.58
N ARG A 136 -14.04 7.71 -1.46
CA ARG A 136 -14.93 7.52 -0.30
C ARG A 136 -15.34 6.06 -0.13
N ALA A 137 -15.77 5.39 -1.20
CA ALA A 137 -16.08 3.96 -1.15
C ALA A 137 -14.86 3.15 -0.70
N GLY A 138 -13.68 3.42 -1.27
CA GLY A 138 -12.45 2.75 -0.84
C GLY A 138 -12.02 3.08 0.59
N GLN A 139 -12.33 4.26 1.11
CA GLN A 139 -12.10 4.63 2.51
C GLN A 139 -13.02 3.82 3.44
N LEU A 140 -14.31 3.70 3.10
CA LEU A 140 -15.28 2.92 3.88
C LEU A 140 -14.95 1.42 3.90
N GLU A 141 -14.44 0.90 2.79
CA GLU A 141 -14.05 -0.50 2.63
C GLU A 141 -12.64 -0.79 3.20
N GLY A 142 -11.95 0.22 3.74
CA GLY A 142 -10.57 0.06 4.24
C GLY A 142 -9.52 -0.19 3.15
N ARG A 143 -9.88 -0.02 1.88
CA ARG A 143 -8.97 -0.18 0.73
C ARG A 143 -7.99 0.98 0.60
N TYR A 144 -8.40 2.19 0.98
CA TYR A 144 -7.58 3.39 0.90
C TYR A 144 -7.43 4.04 2.26
N LEU A 145 -6.18 4.27 2.64
CA LEU A 145 -5.84 5.26 3.65
C LEU A 145 -5.72 6.61 2.95
N ILE A 146 -6.55 7.57 3.37
CA ILE A 146 -6.53 8.94 2.84
C ILE A 146 -5.96 9.83 3.92
N GLU A 147 -4.86 10.51 3.57
CA GLU A 147 -4.08 11.31 4.49
C GLU A 147 -4.02 12.78 4.06
N ASN A 148 -3.62 13.64 4.98
CA ASN A 148 -3.34 15.04 4.69
C ASN A 148 -2.14 15.16 3.74
N ALA A 149 -2.32 15.88 2.63
CA ALA A 149 -1.30 16.06 1.61
C ALA A 149 0.02 16.66 2.14
N ARG A 150 0.00 17.41 3.25
CA ARG A 150 1.21 17.98 3.87
C ARG A 150 2.17 16.92 4.41
N LEU A 151 1.71 15.69 4.62
CA LEU A 151 2.59 14.60 5.06
C LEU A 151 3.60 14.20 3.98
N VAL A 152 3.36 14.56 2.71
CA VAL A 152 4.35 14.40 1.63
C VAL A 152 5.65 15.15 1.95
N ASP A 153 5.56 16.35 2.54
CA ASP A 153 6.73 17.14 2.92
C ASP A 153 7.49 16.53 4.11
N GLN A 154 6.81 15.74 4.94
CA GLN A 154 7.38 15.05 6.09
C GLN A 154 8.00 13.69 5.73
N TRP A 155 7.56 13.09 4.63
CA TRP A 155 7.90 11.72 4.24
C TRP A 155 8.74 11.70 2.97
N PRO A 156 10.07 11.91 3.07
CA PRO A 156 10.96 11.89 1.91
C PRO A 156 11.01 10.52 1.21
N GLN A 157 10.55 9.46 1.88
CA GLN A 157 10.43 8.11 1.31
C GLN A 157 9.20 7.94 0.41
N MET A 158 8.29 8.92 0.36
CA MET A 158 7.06 8.82 -0.42
C MET A 158 7.32 9.19 -1.88
N SER A 159 6.95 8.29 -2.79
CA SER A 159 6.87 8.58 -4.22
C SER A 159 5.41 8.73 -4.62
N VAL A 160 5.09 9.78 -5.37
CA VAL A 160 3.74 10.06 -5.84
C VAL A 160 3.64 9.63 -7.29
N ILE A 161 2.80 8.64 -7.56
CA ILE A 161 2.57 8.12 -8.90
C ILE A 161 1.31 8.71 -9.52
N PRO A 162 1.26 8.86 -10.85
CA PRO A 162 0.04 9.33 -11.51
C PRO A 162 -1.10 8.32 -11.36
N LEU A 163 -2.31 8.84 -11.18
CA LEU A 163 -3.57 8.07 -11.13
C LEU A 163 -4.44 8.39 -12.35
N GLY A 164 -4.74 7.37 -13.13
CA GLY A 164 -5.68 7.45 -14.25
C GLY A 164 -7.09 7.08 -13.80
N ALA A 165 -8.10 7.80 -14.31
CA ALA A 165 -9.50 7.46 -14.12
C ALA A 165 -10.13 6.98 -15.44
N VAL A 166 -10.70 5.78 -15.43
CA VAL A 166 -11.34 5.19 -16.62
C VAL A 166 -12.80 4.86 -16.33
N SER A 167 -13.70 5.24 -17.23
CA SER A 167 -15.12 4.87 -17.13
C SER A 167 -15.31 3.37 -17.34
N LYS A 168 -16.20 2.74 -16.57
CA LYS A 168 -16.57 1.34 -16.78
C LYS A 168 -17.52 1.25 -17.99
N THR A 169 -17.12 0.56 -19.05
CA THR A 169 -17.97 0.28 -20.23
C THR A 169 -19.18 -0.56 -19.86
N GLY A 170 -20.34 -0.27 -20.47
CA GLY A 170 -21.61 -0.98 -20.22
C GLY A 170 -22.31 -0.65 -18.89
N SER A 171 -21.80 0.33 -18.14
CA SER A 171 -22.38 0.78 -16.88
C SER A 171 -23.35 1.93 -17.13
N THR A 172 -24.65 1.76 -16.82
CA THR A 172 -25.63 2.86 -16.73
C THR A 172 -25.31 3.85 -15.61
N THR A 173 -24.40 3.48 -14.72
CA THR A 173 -23.96 4.25 -13.55
C THR A 173 -22.60 4.89 -13.80
N SER A 174 -22.39 6.09 -13.25
CA SER A 174 -21.20 6.94 -13.38
C SER A 174 -19.94 6.38 -12.69
N TYR A 175 -19.78 5.06 -12.62
CA TYR A 175 -18.62 4.42 -11.99
C TYR A 175 -17.34 4.59 -12.81
N ILE A 176 -16.23 4.72 -12.11
CA ILE A 176 -14.88 4.75 -12.65
C ILE A 176 -14.05 3.62 -12.03
N ARG A 177 -12.96 3.27 -12.70
CA ARG A 177 -11.83 2.58 -12.09
C ARG A 177 -10.70 3.59 -11.95
N LEU A 178 -10.10 3.63 -10.77
CA LEU A 178 -8.81 4.28 -10.58
C LEU A 178 -7.71 3.27 -10.90
N ILE A 179 -6.72 3.69 -11.68
CA ILE A 179 -5.62 2.86 -12.14
C ILE A 179 -4.31 3.56 -11.80
N ASN A 180 -3.41 2.84 -11.13
CA ASN A 180 -2.04 3.30 -10.94
C ASN A 180 -1.31 3.26 -12.27
N VAL A 181 -0.76 4.38 -12.71
CA VAL A 181 -0.07 4.48 -13.99
C VAL A 181 1.42 4.31 -13.75
N TYR A 182 1.92 3.08 -13.90
CA TYR A 182 3.32 2.73 -13.63
C TYR A 182 4.27 2.90 -14.83
N SER A 183 3.74 3.21 -16.02
CA SER A 183 4.50 3.31 -17.27
C SER A 183 4.62 4.73 -17.84
N ILE A 184 4.12 5.74 -17.12
CA ILE A 184 4.14 7.15 -17.54
C ILE A 184 4.76 8.00 -16.42
N PRO A 185 5.63 8.97 -16.75
CA PRO A 185 6.16 9.27 -18.08
C PRO A 185 7.17 8.22 -18.56
N HIS A 186 7.25 8.00 -19.87
CA HIS A 186 8.21 7.07 -20.45
C HIS A 186 9.65 7.46 -20.05
N SER A 187 10.53 6.47 -19.81
CA SER A 187 11.91 6.64 -19.32
C SER A 187 12.08 7.24 -17.92
N ALA A 188 10.98 7.55 -17.24
CA ALA A 188 10.99 8.02 -15.86
C ALA A 188 9.77 7.51 -15.07
N SER A 189 9.23 6.36 -15.47
CA SER A 189 8.09 5.70 -14.84
C SER A 189 8.55 4.69 -13.79
N VAL A 190 7.66 4.29 -12.89
CA VAL A 190 7.98 3.26 -11.86
C VAL A 190 8.53 1.98 -12.50
N ASN A 191 7.99 1.58 -13.64
CA ASN A 191 8.46 0.40 -14.36
C ASN A 191 9.92 0.56 -14.83
N ASP A 192 10.32 1.75 -15.26
CA ASP A 192 11.70 2.02 -15.71
C ASP A 192 12.70 1.94 -14.53
N TYR A 193 12.23 2.14 -13.29
CA TYR A 193 13.03 2.06 -12.08
C TYR A 193 13.00 0.68 -11.38
N THR A 194 12.17 -0.25 -11.84
CA THR A 194 12.00 -1.56 -11.21
C THR A 194 12.89 -2.60 -11.90
N ILE A 195 13.67 -3.36 -11.13
CA ILE A 195 14.46 -4.47 -11.70
C ILE A 195 13.50 -5.59 -12.11
N GLY A 196 13.42 -5.85 -13.41
CA GLY A 196 12.57 -6.87 -14.01
C GLY A 196 13.17 -8.27 -14.03
N GLU A 197 14.44 -8.41 -13.66
CA GLU A 197 15.20 -9.67 -13.78
C GLU A 197 14.72 -10.77 -12.81
N ASP A 198 14.01 -10.39 -11.75
CA ASP A 198 13.43 -11.30 -10.76
C ASP A 198 12.10 -11.93 -11.19
N PHE A 199 11.50 -11.48 -12.29
CA PHE A 199 10.29 -12.09 -12.81
C PHE A 199 10.66 -13.33 -13.63
N PRO A 200 10.15 -14.53 -13.27
CA PRO A 200 10.34 -15.69 -14.13
C PRO A 200 9.77 -15.37 -15.51
N SER A 201 10.44 -15.82 -16.57
CA SER A 201 9.92 -15.71 -17.93
C SER A 201 8.51 -16.31 -17.96
N ILE A 202 7.49 -15.46 -18.07
CA ILE A 202 6.10 -15.91 -18.11
C ILE A 202 5.87 -16.52 -19.49
N SER A 203 6.00 -17.85 -19.57
CA SER A 203 5.50 -18.61 -20.70
C SER A 203 4.00 -18.78 -20.53
N HIS A 204 3.22 -18.07 -21.35
CA HIS A 204 1.78 -18.26 -21.38
C HIS A 204 1.47 -19.56 -22.12
N ASN A 205 1.19 -20.63 -21.38
CA ASN A 205 0.64 -21.85 -21.96
C ASN A 205 -0.82 -21.59 -22.37
N PRO A 206 -1.17 -21.55 -23.67
CA PRO A 206 -2.52 -21.19 -24.08
C PRO A 206 -3.55 -22.19 -23.56
N PRO A 207 -4.80 -21.76 -23.28
CA PRO A 207 -5.86 -22.63 -22.75
C PRO A 207 -6.04 -23.93 -23.53
N ARG A 208 -5.80 -23.89 -24.85
CA ARG A 208 -5.83 -25.07 -25.73
C ARG A 208 -4.83 -26.14 -25.30
N ASP A 209 -3.61 -25.76 -24.98
CA ASP A 209 -2.53 -26.71 -24.71
C ASP A 209 -2.63 -27.27 -23.28
N ILE A 210 -3.10 -26.47 -22.32
CA ILE A 210 -3.53 -26.96 -21.01
C ILE A 210 -4.66 -27.98 -21.15
N THR A 211 -5.67 -27.68 -21.98
CA THR A 211 -6.80 -28.58 -22.24
C THR A 211 -6.34 -29.90 -22.86
N LYS A 212 -5.42 -29.86 -23.84
CA LYS A 212 -4.84 -31.06 -24.44
C LYS A 212 -4.08 -31.90 -23.42
N GLN A 213 -3.30 -31.26 -22.55
CA GLN A 213 -2.53 -31.93 -21.50
C GLN A 213 -3.47 -32.63 -20.50
N ILE A 214 -4.53 -31.95 -20.04
CA ILE A 214 -5.53 -32.56 -19.16
C ILE A 214 -6.24 -33.73 -19.85
N HIS A 215 -6.67 -33.57 -21.11
CA HIS A 215 -7.28 -34.65 -21.88
C HIS A 215 -6.34 -35.86 -22.02
N HIS A 216 -5.06 -35.62 -22.30
CA HIS A 216 -4.07 -36.68 -22.39
C HIS A 216 -3.88 -37.41 -21.05
N LEU A 217 -3.70 -36.67 -19.95
CA LEU A 217 -3.54 -37.27 -18.62
C LEU A 217 -4.77 -38.09 -18.20
N THR A 218 -5.97 -37.57 -18.44
CA THR A 218 -7.24 -38.28 -18.14
C THR A 218 -7.46 -39.51 -19.02
N SER A 219 -7.02 -39.48 -20.28
CA SER A 219 -7.15 -40.63 -21.21
C SER A 219 -6.21 -41.79 -20.84
N PHE A 220 -5.09 -41.51 -20.19
CA PHE A 220 -4.12 -42.53 -19.77
C PHE A 220 -4.32 -43.02 -18.32
N HIS A 221 -5.12 -42.34 -17.50
CA HIS A 221 -5.44 -42.77 -16.13
C HIS A 221 -6.69 -43.66 -16.01
N ILE A 222 -7.39 -43.93 -17.13
CA ILE A 222 -8.57 -44.82 -17.21
C ILE A 222 -8.22 -46.12 -17.97
N ARG A 223 -7.01 -46.66 -17.76
CA ARG A 223 -6.66 -48.02 -18.17
C ARG A 223 -5.98 -48.77 -17.04
#